data_AF-A0A920RJT5-F1
#
_entry.id   AF-A0A920RJT5-F1
#
_cell.length_a   1.000
_cell.length_b   1.000
_cell.length_c   1.000
_cell.angle_alpha   90.00
_cell.angle_beta   90.00
_cell.angle_gamma   90.00
#
_symmetry.space_group_name_H-M   'P 1'
#
loop_
_entity.id
_entity.type
_entity.pdbx_description
1 polymer ?
#
loop_
_entity_poly.entity_id
_entity_poly.type
_entity_poly.pdbx_seq_one_letter_code
_entity_poly.pdbx_strand_id
1 'polypeptide(L)'
;MGTVAAGGCRDAIAVDDDDSSQWMGTVALDGNVSCFSPRRLEGRVYDCATWACTVGGVCLIAKALQSGIQNENPMDFLSKGIVIGGYDAWNRQMPPTETDSTSDWRNIGSYAMRYPMETLTLVAARVGIVLARVRPYYPWQMNFRIGVRYIVMYGLLLLGIIWYWRHLAVKLLVAAIVLHLGVVGLTVASWDGRFLTHFFPLIAVLAGVGAAGWGRRWYQGRD
;
A
#
# COMPACT_ATOMS: atom_id res chain seq x y z
N MET A 1 38.71 45.76 58.55
CA MET A 1 39.26 44.49 59.09
C MET A 1 38.07 43.64 59.54
N GLY A 2 37.99 42.38 59.09
CA GLY A 2 36.99 41.39 59.53
C GLY A 2 36.02 40.92 58.43
N THR A 3 36.47 40.04 57.53
CA THR A 3 36.08 38.61 57.43
C THR A 3 34.78 38.35 56.65
N VAL A 4 34.92 38.08 55.35
CA VAL A 4 33.92 37.39 54.53
C VAL A 4 34.22 35.90 54.58
N ALA A 5 33.19 35.12 54.90
CA ALA A 5 33.23 33.70 55.15
C ALA A 5 33.44 32.88 53.88
N ALA A 6 34.23 31.82 54.05
CA ALA A 6 34.38 30.71 53.12
C ALA A 6 33.08 29.92 52.99
N GLY A 7 32.70 29.58 51.75
CA GLY A 7 31.66 28.61 51.41
C GLY A 7 32.31 27.50 50.59
N GLY A 8 32.29 26.28 51.12
CA GLY A 8 33.10 25.14 50.70
C GLY A 8 32.67 24.45 49.41
N CYS A 9 33.62 23.67 48.90
CA CYS A 9 33.54 22.73 47.79
C CYS A 9 32.31 21.83 47.81
N ARG A 10 31.86 21.44 46.61
CA ARG A 10 31.52 20.05 46.34
C ARG A 10 31.78 19.68 44.89
N ASP A 11 32.48 18.56 44.76
CA ASP A 11 32.90 17.88 43.55
C ASP A 11 31.72 17.49 42.66
N ALA A 12 31.87 17.68 41.35
CA ALA A 12 31.07 17.00 40.34
C ALA A 12 31.97 16.64 39.15
N ILE A 13 32.52 15.43 39.25
CA ILE A 13 32.58 14.39 38.20
C ILE A 13 33.04 14.89 36.82
N ALA A 14 34.29 14.57 36.49
CA ALA A 14 34.76 14.46 35.12
C ALA A 14 33.91 13.42 34.37
N VAL A 15 33.22 13.85 33.32
CA VAL A 15 32.65 12.98 32.28
C VAL A 15 33.34 13.34 30.98
N ASP A 16 33.81 12.28 30.32
CA ASP A 16 34.53 12.22 29.04
C ASP A 16 34.18 13.30 28.01
N ASP A 17 35.25 13.88 27.48
CA ASP A 17 35.33 14.54 26.17
C ASP A 17 35.22 13.48 25.07
N ASP A 18 34.10 13.46 24.34
CA ASP A 18 34.02 13.08 22.91
C ASP A 18 32.57 13.23 22.40
N ASP A 19 32.12 14.46 22.13
CA ASP A 19 31.38 14.75 20.89
C ASP A 19 31.25 16.27 20.66
N SER A 20 32.19 16.80 19.89
CA SER A 20 32.22 18.17 19.42
C SER A 20 31.21 18.38 18.29
N SER A 21 29.93 18.57 18.63
CA SER A 21 29.00 19.31 17.76
C SER A 21 28.60 20.61 18.45
N GLN A 22 29.45 21.61 18.25
CA GLN A 22 29.28 23.01 18.60
C GLN A 22 27.90 23.52 18.17
N TRP A 23 27.02 23.74 19.14
CA TRP A 23 25.97 24.73 19.04
C TRP A 23 26.60 26.09 19.35
N MET A 24 26.86 26.90 18.32
CA MET A 24 27.13 28.32 18.49
C MET A 24 25.87 29.01 19.04
N GLY A 25 25.77 29.09 20.36
CA GLY A 25 24.89 30.04 21.03
C GLY A 25 25.54 31.42 21.02
N THR A 26 25.02 32.34 20.22
CA THR A 26 25.36 33.76 20.30
C THR A 26 24.80 34.31 21.61
N VAL A 27 25.68 34.50 22.61
CA VAL A 27 25.33 35.15 23.87
C VAL A 27 25.41 36.67 23.65
N ALA A 28 24.27 37.35 23.68
CA ALA A 28 24.21 38.81 23.69
C ALA A 28 24.79 39.35 25.02
N LEU A 29 25.53 40.46 24.95
CA LEU A 29 26.36 41.04 26.02
C LEU A 29 25.60 42.03 26.92
N ASP A 30 24.31 41.84 27.03
CA ASP A 30 23.38 42.72 27.71
C ASP A 30 22.42 41.80 28.44
N GLY A 31 22.67 41.61 29.75
CA GLY A 31 22.08 40.61 30.63
C GLY A 31 20.58 40.73 30.88
N ASN A 32 19.79 40.80 29.81
CA ASN A 32 18.35 40.87 29.82
C ASN A 32 17.80 39.57 29.19
N VAL A 33 17.60 38.56 30.03
CA VAL A 33 16.98 37.29 29.62
C VAL A 33 15.50 37.54 29.37
N SER A 34 15.19 37.92 28.13
CA SER A 34 13.81 37.96 27.64
C SER A 34 13.40 36.52 27.35
N CYS A 35 12.61 35.91 28.25
CA CYS A 35 11.96 34.63 28.02
C CYS A 35 10.90 34.74 26.91
N PHE A 36 11.33 34.81 25.65
CA PHE A 36 10.44 34.69 24.50
C PHE A 36 10.24 33.20 24.21
N SER A 37 9.18 32.62 24.78
CA SER A 37 8.73 31.26 24.46
C SER A 37 8.17 31.21 23.03
N PRO A 38 8.80 30.52 22.06
CA PRO A 38 8.30 30.47 20.68
C PRO A 38 7.14 29.48 20.49
N ARG A 39 6.67 28.78 21.52
CA ARG A 39 5.79 27.61 21.38
C ARG A 39 4.28 27.91 21.28
N ARG A 40 3.86 29.01 20.66
CA ARG A 40 2.40 29.33 20.57
C ARG A 40 1.84 29.67 19.19
N LEU A 41 2.66 29.74 18.14
CA LEU A 41 2.17 30.02 16.78
C LEU A 41 2.38 28.84 15.80
N GLU A 42 3.12 27.81 16.19
CA GLU A 42 3.33 26.58 15.42
C GLU A 42 2.13 25.62 15.46
N GLY A 43 0.99 25.97 16.06
CA GLY A 43 -0.17 25.08 16.12
C GLY A 43 -1.12 25.17 14.92
N ARG A 44 -1.20 26.32 14.23
CA ARG A 44 -2.22 26.56 13.19
C ARG A 44 -1.72 26.49 11.75
N VAL A 45 -0.41 26.61 11.53
CA VAL A 45 0.16 26.60 10.16
C VAL A 45 0.29 25.18 9.60
N TYR A 46 0.47 24.17 10.47
CA TYR A 46 0.54 22.77 10.05
C TYR A 46 -0.81 22.21 9.59
N ASP A 47 -1.93 22.72 10.10
CA ASP A 47 -3.25 22.25 9.66
C ASP A 47 -3.56 22.66 8.22
N CYS A 48 -3.36 23.93 7.84
CA CYS A 48 -3.66 24.36 6.47
C CYS A 48 -2.75 23.71 5.41
N ALA A 49 -1.45 23.53 5.71
CA ALA A 49 -0.53 22.87 4.79
C ALA A 49 -0.84 21.37 4.63
N THR A 50 -1.24 20.69 5.71
CA THR A 50 -1.59 19.27 5.67
C THR A 50 -2.91 19.03 4.92
N TRP A 51 -3.91 19.90 5.10
CA TRP A 51 -5.17 19.85 4.36
C TRP A 51 -4.99 20.17 2.86
N ALA A 52 -4.16 21.16 2.52
CA ALA A 52 -3.87 21.50 1.12
C ALA A 52 -3.13 20.37 0.40
N CYS A 53 -2.16 19.71 1.05
CA CYS A 53 -1.42 18.58 0.47
C CYS A 53 -2.30 17.33 0.29
N THR A 54 -3.19 17.05 1.26
CA THR A 54 -4.10 15.89 1.18
C THR A 54 -5.18 16.09 0.11
N VAL A 55 -5.84 17.25 0.07
CA VAL A 55 -6.87 17.56 -0.94
C VAL A 55 -6.25 17.69 -2.34
N GLY A 56 -5.11 18.38 -2.45
CA GLY A 56 -4.37 18.50 -3.71
C GLY A 56 -3.92 17.13 -4.25
N GLY A 57 -3.41 16.27 -3.36
CA GLY A 57 -3.05 14.89 -3.69
C GLY A 57 -4.24 14.06 -4.18
N VAL A 58 -5.39 14.12 -3.48
CA VAL A 58 -6.61 13.39 -3.88
C VAL A 58 -7.12 13.87 -5.25
N CYS A 59 -7.10 15.18 -5.52
CA CYS A 59 -7.51 15.72 -6.82
C CYS A 59 -6.59 15.28 -7.96
N LEU A 60 -5.28 15.24 -7.74
CA LEU A 60 -4.32 14.74 -8.73
C LEU A 60 -4.49 13.25 -9.00
N ILE A 61 -4.69 12.45 -7.94
CA ILE A 61 -4.98 11.02 -8.07
C ILE A 61 -6.30 10.81 -8.83
N ALA A 62 -7.35 11.57 -8.50
CA ALA A 62 -8.64 11.48 -9.18
C ALA A 62 -8.54 11.83 -10.68
N LYS A 63 -7.79 12.88 -11.03
CA LYS A 63 -7.55 13.25 -12.44
C LYS A 63 -6.70 12.23 -13.18
N ALA A 64 -5.64 11.72 -12.56
CA ALA A 64 -4.81 10.67 -13.15
C ALA A 64 -5.62 9.39 -13.38
N LEU A 65 -6.47 9.03 -12.41
CA LEU A 65 -7.37 7.90 -12.51
C LEU A 65 -8.43 8.11 -13.61
N GLN A 66 -9.05 9.29 -13.66
CA GLN A 66 -10.03 9.63 -14.69
C GLN A 66 -9.41 9.59 -16.09
N SER A 67 -8.20 10.12 -16.25
CA SER A 67 -7.45 10.08 -17.52
C SER A 67 -7.12 8.64 -17.93
N GLY A 68 -6.66 7.81 -16.99
CA GLY A 68 -6.42 6.39 -17.23
C GLY A 68 -7.68 5.62 -17.66
N ILE A 69 -8.79 5.82 -16.94
CA ILE A 69 -10.09 5.21 -17.25
C ILE A 69 -10.60 5.61 -18.64
N GLN A 70 -10.45 6.88 -19.01
CA GLN A 70 -10.86 7.37 -20.33
C GLN A 70 -10.02 6.78 -21.46
N ASN A 71 -8.73 6.53 -21.21
CA ASN A 71 -7.82 6.01 -22.23
C ASN A 71 -7.97 4.49 -22.44
N GLU A 72 -8.31 3.74 -21.38
CA GLU A 72 -8.49 2.28 -21.45
C GLU A 72 -9.95 1.84 -21.70
N ASN A 73 -10.94 2.72 -21.61
CA ASN A 73 -12.36 2.43 -21.85
C ASN A 73 -12.84 1.07 -21.25
N PRO A 74 -12.89 0.96 -19.91
CA PRO A 74 -13.15 -0.31 -19.22
C PRO A 74 -14.50 -0.95 -19.56
N MET A 75 -15.46 -0.19 -20.07
CA MET A 75 -16.76 -0.71 -20.51
C MET A 75 -16.64 -1.54 -21.79
N ASP A 76 -15.69 -1.23 -22.66
CA ASP A 76 -15.40 -2.02 -23.85
C ASP A 76 -14.85 -3.40 -23.46
N PHE A 77 -13.92 -3.44 -22.50
CA PHE A 77 -13.39 -4.70 -21.98
C PHE A 77 -14.40 -5.52 -21.21
N LEU A 78 -15.30 -4.86 -20.47
CA LEU A 78 -16.35 -5.51 -19.70
C LEU A 78 -17.40 -6.12 -20.64
N SER A 79 -17.90 -5.36 -21.61
CA SER A 79 -18.94 -5.83 -22.55
C SER A 79 -18.43 -6.92 -23.50
N LYS A 80 -17.17 -6.87 -23.90
CA LYS A 80 -16.53 -7.93 -24.70
C LYS A 80 -16.08 -9.15 -23.88
N GLY A 81 -16.18 -9.07 -22.54
CA GLY A 81 -15.76 -10.15 -21.64
C GLY A 81 -14.29 -10.53 -21.78
N ILE A 82 -13.44 -9.55 -22.09
CA ILE A 82 -12.01 -9.77 -22.31
C ILE A 82 -11.35 -10.08 -20.97
N VAL A 83 -10.75 -11.26 -20.86
CA VAL A 83 -10.04 -11.65 -19.63
C VAL A 83 -8.58 -11.27 -19.72
N ILE A 84 -7.92 -11.58 -20.84
CA ILE A 84 -6.54 -11.21 -21.10
C ILE A 84 -6.45 -10.44 -22.42
N GLY A 85 -5.71 -9.33 -22.39
CA GLY A 85 -5.49 -8.51 -23.59
C GLY A 85 -4.78 -9.32 -24.67
N GLY A 86 -5.41 -9.45 -25.83
CA GLY A 86 -4.86 -10.16 -27.00
C GLY A 86 -4.87 -11.68 -26.90
N TYR A 87 -5.68 -12.28 -26.01
CA TYR A 87 -5.82 -13.74 -25.92
C TYR A 87 -7.28 -14.17 -25.74
N ASP A 88 -7.92 -14.54 -26.86
CA ASP A 88 -9.37 -14.71 -26.90
C ASP A 88 -9.88 -16.03 -26.32
N ALA A 89 -9.01 -17.04 -26.21
CA ALA A 89 -9.42 -18.38 -25.77
C ALA A 89 -9.98 -18.42 -24.34
N TRP A 90 -9.69 -17.40 -23.52
CA TRP A 90 -10.18 -17.30 -22.14
C TRP A 90 -11.23 -16.20 -21.95
N ASN A 91 -11.67 -15.55 -23.03
CA ASN A 91 -12.72 -14.55 -22.96
C ASN A 91 -14.04 -15.20 -22.55
N ARG A 92 -14.85 -14.45 -21.81
CA ARG A 92 -16.18 -14.88 -21.37
C ARG A 92 -17.22 -14.25 -22.27
N GLN A 93 -18.31 -14.97 -22.53
CA GLN A 93 -19.49 -14.37 -23.15
C GLN A 93 -20.19 -13.50 -22.09
N MET A 94 -20.45 -12.25 -22.43
CA MET A 94 -21.12 -11.30 -21.57
C MET A 94 -22.46 -10.88 -22.19
N PRO A 95 -23.48 -10.57 -21.39
CA PRO A 95 -24.77 -10.10 -21.89
C PRO A 95 -24.61 -8.83 -22.74
N PRO A 96 -25.32 -8.72 -23.88
CA PRO A 96 -25.26 -7.55 -24.73
C PRO A 96 -25.81 -6.32 -23.99
N THR A 97 -25.17 -5.18 -24.19
CA THR A 97 -25.65 -3.90 -23.70
C THR A 97 -26.77 -3.40 -24.63
N GLU A 98 -27.94 -3.05 -24.08
CA GLU A 98 -29.07 -2.51 -24.88
C GLU A 98 -28.77 -1.12 -25.47
N THR A 99 -27.76 -0.43 -24.95
CA THR A 99 -27.27 0.85 -25.43
C THR A 99 -26.02 0.65 -26.29
N ASP A 100 -26.09 1.09 -27.55
CA ASP A 100 -24.95 1.15 -28.50
C ASP A 100 -23.78 2.03 -27.98
N SER A 101 -23.93 2.70 -26.83
CA SER A 101 -22.86 3.45 -26.18
C SER A 101 -21.94 2.56 -25.33
N THR A 102 -21.26 1.61 -25.97
CA THR A 102 -20.16 0.84 -25.34
C THR A 102 -18.99 1.73 -24.89
N SER A 103 -18.98 3.00 -25.27
CA SER A 103 -17.96 3.99 -24.92
C SER A 103 -18.19 4.76 -23.61
N ASP A 104 -19.36 4.67 -22.98
CA ASP A 104 -19.64 5.45 -21.76
C ASP A 104 -19.31 4.65 -20.49
N TRP A 105 -18.08 4.81 -20.00
CA TRP A 105 -17.59 4.16 -18.78
C TRP A 105 -18.42 4.46 -17.53
N ARG A 106 -19.21 5.55 -17.52
CA ARG A 106 -20.08 5.90 -16.39
C ARG A 106 -21.16 4.84 -16.15
N ASN A 107 -21.51 4.06 -17.18
CA ASN A 107 -22.52 3.02 -17.12
C ASN A 107 -21.98 1.66 -16.63
N ILE A 108 -20.70 1.56 -16.27
CA ILE A 108 -20.12 0.32 -15.72
C ILE A 108 -20.85 -0.09 -14.44
N GLY A 109 -21.18 0.87 -13.57
CA GLY A 109 -21.88 0.60 -12.31
C GLY A 109 -23.27 0.01 -12.53
N SER A 110 -24.04 0.59 -13.46
CA SER A 110 -25.39 0.11 -13.78
C SER A 110 -25.36 -1.26 -14.46
N TYR A 111 -24.40 -1.50 -15.36
CA TYR A 111 -24.20 -2.79 -15.98
C TYR A 111 -23.81 -3.88 -14.95
N ALA A 112 -22.87 -3.58 -14.06
CA ALA A 112 -22.44 -4.50 -13.00
C ALA A 112 -23.57 -4.84 -12.02
N MET A 113 -24.45 -3.88 -11.71
CA MET A 113 -25.62 -4.13 -10.88
C MET A 113 -26.70 -4.94 -11.60
N ARG A 114 -26.82 -4.80 -12.93
CA ARG A 114 -27.77 -5.57 -13.75
C ARG A 114 -27.33 -7.03 -13.95
N TYR A 115 -26.02 -7.27 -14.07
CA TYR A 115 -25.42 -8.59 -14.29
C TYR A 115 -24.29 -8.87 -13.28
N PRO A 116 -24.61 -9.01 -11.98
CA PRO A 116 -23.61 -9.08 -10.92
C PRO A 116 -22.78 -10.36 -10.98
N MET A 117 -23.37 -11.49 -11.39
CA MET A 117 -22.67 -12.77 -11.40
C MET A 117 -21.70 -12.88 -12.58
N GLU A 118 -22.12 -12.42 -13.75
CA GLU A 118 -21.31 -12.38 -14.97
C GLU A 118 -20.11 -11.45 -14.77
N THR A 119 -20.37 -10.26 -14.22
CA THR A 119 -19.33 -9.28 -13.87
C THR A 119 -18.37 -9.86 -12.82
N LEU A 120 -18.88 -10.48 -11.76
CA LEU A 120 -18.05 -11.07 -10.71
C LEU A 120 -17.18 -12.19 -11.26
N THR A 121 -17.73 -13.08 -12.10
CA THR A 121 -16.95 -14.19 -12.67
C THR A 121 -15.87 -13.69 -13.63
N LEU A 122 -16.13 -12.62 -14.38
CA LEU A 122 -15.13 -11.99 -15.25
C LEU A 122 -13.99 -11.37 -14.43
N VAL A 123 -14.34 -10.58 -13.41
CA VAL A 123 -13.37 -9.98 -12.47
C VAL A 123 -12.55 -11.07 -11.77
N ALA A 124 -13.21 -12.11 -11.29
CA ALA A 124 -12.55 -13.24 -10.64
C ALA A 124 -11.62 -14.00 -11.59
N ALA A 125 -12.00 -14.16 -12.86
CA ALA A 125 -11.12 -14.76 -13.88
C ALA A 125 -9.86 -13.90 -14.10
N ARG A 126 -10.02 -12.59 -14.29
CA ARG A 126 -8.92 -11.63 -14.46
C ARG A 126 -7.96 -11.68 -13.27
N VAL A 127 -8.49 -11.55 -12.06
CA VAL A 127 -7.71 -11.60 -10.81
C VAL A 127 -7.06 -12.97 -10.63
N GLY A 128 -7.81 -14.04 -10.89
CA GLY A 128 -7.34 -15.41 -10.74
C GLY A 128 -6.14 -15.72 -11.63
N ILE A 129 -6.16 -15.28 -12.89
CA ILE A 129 -5.04 -15.46 -13.82
C ILE A 129 -3.81 -14.67 -13.37
N VAL A 130 -4.01 -13.43 -12.94
CA VAL A 130 -2.92 -12.58 -12.44
C VAL A 130 -2.26 -13.18 -11.20
N LEU A 131 -3.05 -13.76 -10.30
CA LEU A 131 -2.55 -14.43 -9.09
C LEU A 131 -1.91 -15.80 -9.39
N ALA A 132 -2.51 -16.60 -10.27
CA ALA A 132 -2.03 -17.93 -10.59
C ALA A 132 -0.67 -17.90 -11.31
N ARG A 133 -0.39 -16.85 -12.10
CA ARG A 133 0.85 -16.68 -12.87
C ARG A 133 1.16 -17.83 -13.85
N VAL A 134 0.17 -18.67 -14.12
CA VAL A 134 0.25 -19.76 -15.09
C VAL A 134 0.14 -19.16 -16.48
N ARG A 135 1.13 -19.44 -17.34
CA ARG A 135 1.11 -19.00 -18.73
C ARG A 135 0.89 -20.18 -19.68
N PRO A 136 0.00 -20.07 -20.68
CA PRO A 136 -0.26 -21.16 -21.62
C PRO A 136 0.98 -21.52 -22.46
N TYR A 137 1.88 -20.57 -22.70
CA TYR A 137 3.11 -20.77 -23.49
C TYR A 137 4.26 -21.42 -22.72
N TYR A 138 4.10 -21.68 -21.41
CA TYR A 138 5.13 -22.29 -20.58
C TYR A 138 4.98 -23.80 -20.52
N PRO A 139 6.10 -24.57 -20.53
CA PRO A 139 6.04 -26.00 -20.34
C PRO A 139 5.41 -26.34 -18.98
N TRP A 140 4.66 -27.43 -18.93
CA TRP A 140 3.89 -27.84 -17.75
C TRP A 140 4.73 -27.87 -16.46
N GLN A 141 5.98 -28.36 -16.52
CA GLN A 141 6.85 -28.43 -15.35
C GLN A 141 7.17 -27.05 -14.77
N MET A 142 7.29 -26.03 -15.62
CA MET A 142 7.57 -24.67 -15.18
C MET A 142 6.35 -24.04 -14.53
N ASN A 143 5.17 -24.19 -15.13
CA ASN A 143 3.91 -23.75 -14.54
C ASN A 143 3.64 -24.44 -13.21
N PHE A 144 3.94 -25.74 -13.08
CA PHE A 144 3.81 -26.47 -11.82
C PHE A 144 4.72 -25.91 -10.72
N ARG A 145 6.01 -25.68 -11.03
CA ARG A 145 6.97 -25.08 -10.08
C ARG A 145 6.54 -23.67 -9.64
N ILE A 146 6.00 -22.87 -10.56
CA ILE A 146 5.42 -21.56 -10.25
C ILE A 146 4.23 -21.75 -9.30
N GLY A 147 3.29 -22.62 -9.64
CA GLY A 147 2.11 -22.91 -8.83
C GLY A 147 2.45 -23.28 -7.38
N VAL A 148 3.38 -24.22 -7.18
CA VAL A 148 3.81 -24.65 -5.84
C VAL A 148 4.39 -23.48 -5.04
N ARG A 149 5.26 -22.66 -5.64
CA ARG A 149 5.86 -21.49 -4.97
C ARG A 149 4.81 -20.48 -4.53
N TYR A 150 3.86 -20.17 -5.41
CA TYR A 150 2.80 -19.21 -5.12
C TYR A 150 1.80 -19.76 -4.09
N ILE A 151 1.48 -21.05 -4.10
CA ILE A 151 0.66 -21.70 -3.08
C ILE A 151 1.31 -21.55 -1.69
N VAL A 152 2.61 -21.85 -1.57
CA VAL A 152 3.33 -21.70 -0.30
C VAL A 152 3.33 -20.24 0.16
N MET A 153 3.63 -19.31 -0.74
CA MET A 153 3.66 -17.87 -0.43
C MET A 153 2.27 -17.36 0.00
N TYR A 154 1.20 -17.75 -0.69
CA TYR A 154 -0.16 -17.36 -0.33
C TYR A 154 -0.64 -18.01 0.97
N GLY A 155 -0.23 -19.25 1.24
CA GLY A 155 -0.46 -19.90 2.53
C GLY A 155 0.17 -19.11 3.69
N LEU A 156 1.44 -18.70 3.54
CA LEU A 156 2.13 -17.87 4.52
C LEU A 156 1.51 -16.48 4.66
N LEU A 157 1.09 -15.86 3.56
CA LEU A 157 0.35 -14.60 3.59
C LEU A 157 -0.95 -14.75 4.39
N LEU A 158 -1.73 -15.81 4.15
CA LEU A 158 -2.98 -16.05 4.86
C LEU A 158 -2.73 -16.26 6.36
N LEU A 159 -1.70 -17.01 6.72
CA LEU A 159 -1.26 -17.16 8.12
C LEU A 159 -0.92 -15.82 8.76
N GLY A 160 -0.18 -14.96 8.05
CA GLY A 160 0.14 -13.61 8.50
C GLY A 160 -1.10 -12.76 8.73
N ILE A 161 -2.05 -12.80 7.80
CA ILE A 161 -3.34 -12.09 7.91
C ILE A 161 -4.14 -12.60 9.10
N ILE A 162 -4.35 -13.91 9.22
CA ILE A 162 -5.18 -14.52 10.28
C ILE A 162 -4.63 -14.19 11.66
N TRP A 163 -3.32 -14.33 11.87
CA TRP A 163 -2.71 -14.12 13.17
C TRP A 163 -2.59 -12.66 13.57
N TYR A 164 -2.42 -11.76 12.62
CA TYR A 164 -2.17 -10.35 12.88
C TYR A 164 -3.31 -9.43 12.39
N TRP A 165 -4.50 -9.96 12.13
CA TRP A 165 -5.67 -9.21 11.62
C TRP A 165 -6.06 -8.02 12.49
N ARG A 166 -5.76 -8.06 13.79
CA ARG A 166 -6.08 -6.98 14.72
C ARG A 166 -5.18 -5.75 14.53
N HIS A 167 -4.01 -5.89 13.90
CA HIS A 167 -3.08 -4.79 13.69
C HIS A 167 -3.52 -3.91 12.52
N LEU A 168 -3.55 -2.59 12.76
CA LEU A 168 -3.94 -1.61 11.73
C LEU A 168 -3.06 -1.71 10.47
N ALA A 169 -1.75 -1.93 10.65
CA ALA A 169 -0.81 -2.10 9.54
C ALA A 169 -1.21 -3.24 8.59
N VAL A 170 -1.63 -4.40 9.13
CA VAL A 170 -2.06 -5.55 8.31
C VAL A 170 -3.34 -5.21 7.55
N LYS A 171 -4.30 -4.54 8.21
CA LYS A 171 -5.54 -4.11 7.55
C LYS A 171 -5.26 -3.15 6.39
N LEU A 172 -4.36 -2.19 6.59
CA LEU A 172 -3.96 -1.23 5.54
C LEU A 172 -3.26 -1.93 4.37
N LEU A 173 -2.36 -2.88 4.65
CA LEU A 173 -1.70 -3.67 3.60
C LEU A 173 -2.70 -4.52 2.81
N VAL A 174 -3.63 -5.18 3.49
CA VAL A 174 -4.69 -5.97 2.83
C VAL A 174 -5.61 -5.07 2.01
N ALA A 175 -6.01 -3.91 2.53
CA ALA A 175 -6.79 -2.94 1.79
C ALA A 175 -6.06 -2.45 0.54
N ALA A 176 -4.75 -2.19 0.62
CA ALA A 176 -3.94 -1.80 -0.52
C ALA A 176 -3.85 -2.91 -1.58
N ILE A 177 -3.69 -4.18 -1.16
CA ILE A 177 -3.70 -5.33 -2.08
C ILE A 177 -5.06 -5.46 -2.76
N VAL A 178 -6.15 -5.42 -1.99
CA VAL A 178 -7.53 -5.52 -2.52
C VAL A 178 -7.82 -4.38 -3.50
N LEU A 179 -7.39 -3.16 -3.20
CA LEU A 179 -7.56 -2.01 -4.08
C LEU A 179 -6.84 -2.23 -5.43
N HIS A 180 -5.60 -2.70 -5.41
CA HIS A 180 -4.85 -3.00 -6.64
C HIS A 180 -5.49 -4.15 -7.44
N LEU A 181 -5.94 -5.21 -6.76
CA LEU A 181 -6.66 -6.31 -7.41
C LEU A 181 -8.00 -5.84 -8.00
N GLY A 182 -8.68 -4.90 -7.35
CA GLY A 182 -9.87 -4.24 -7.88
C GLY A 182 -9.58 -3.51 -9.18
N VAL A 183 -8.52 -2.70 -9.23
CA VAL A 183 -8.08 -2.02 -10.46
C VAL A 183 -7.80 -3.04 -11.58
N VAL A 184 -7.08 -4.12 -11.28
CA VAL A 184 -6.82 -5.21 -12.25
C VAL A 184 -8.10 -5.91 -12.72
N GLY A 185 -9.07 -6.09 -11.84
CA GLY A 185 -10.37 -6.68 -12.17
C GLY A 185 -11.20 -5.78 -13.09
N LEU A 186 -11.16 -4.48 -12.86
CA LEU A 186 -11.85 -3.45 -13.66
C LEU A 186 -11.21 -3.26 -15.03
N THR A 187 -9.88 -3.36 -15.12
CA THR A 187 -9.13 -3.29 -16.38
C THR A 187 -8.95 -4.68 -16.99
N VAL A 188 -7.87 -4.89 -17.74
CA VAL A 188 -7.57 -6.16 -18.41
C VAL A 188 -6.33 -6.78 -17.78
N ALA A 189 -6.36 -8.10 -17.57
CA ALA A 189 -5.16 -8.80 -17.16
C ALA A 189 -4.12 -8.76 -18.29
N SER A 190 -2.91 -8.30 -17.98
CA SER A 190 -1.78 -8.34 -18.91
C SER A 190 -0.80 -9.45 -18.55
N TRP A 191 -0.29 -10.14 -19.56
CA TRP A 191 0.75 -11.15 -19.37
C TRP A 191 2.08 -10.57 -18.88
N ASP A 192 2.34 -9.27 -19.07
CA ASP A 192 3.59 -8.62 -18.67
C ASP A 192 3.80 -8.71 -17.13
N GLY A 193 2.73 -8.88 -16.35
CA GLY A 193 2.82 -8.92 -14.90
C GLY A 193 3.12 -7.57 -14.27
N ARG A 194 3.06 -6.49 -15.05
CA ARG A 194 3.28 -5.12 -14.63
C ARG A 194 2.39 -4.73 -13.44
N PHE A 195 1.15 -5.21 -13.43
CA PHE A 195 0.24 -4.99 -12.32
C PHE A 195 0.72 -5.65 -11.02
N LEU A 196 1.29 -6.86 -11.12
CA LEU A 196 1.79 -7.61 -9.98
C LEU A 196 2.97 -6.89 -9.30
N THR A 197 3.82 -6.20 -10.06
CA THR A 197 5.00 -5.49 -9.53
C THR A 197 4.66 -4.50 -8.41
N HIS A 198 3.45 -3.92 -8.44
CA HIS A 198 3.04 -2.90 -7.48
C HIS A 198 2.61 -3.46 -6.13
N PHE A 199 1.96 -4.62 -6.10
CA PHE A 199 1.41 -5.21 -4.87
C PHE A 199 2.14 -6.48 -4.41
N PHE A 200 3.05 -7.03 -5.24
CA PHE A 200 3.88 -8.18 -4.85
C PHE A 200 4.77 -7.92 -3.62
N PRO A 201 5.42 -6.75 -3.46
CA PRO A 201 6.16 -6.46 -2.24
C PRO A 201 5.27 -6.51 -0.98
N LEU A 202 4.02 -6.06 -1.08
CA LEU A 202 3.06 -6.10 0.02
C LEU A 202 2.70 -7.54 0.39
N ILE A 203 2.49 -8.39 -0.61
CA ILE A 203 2.27 -9.83 -0.45
C ILE A 203 3.47 -10.49 0.25
N ALA A 204 4.68 -10.17 -0.19
CA ALA A 204 5.91 -10.72 0.37
C ALA A 204 6.11 -10.30 1.84
N VAL A 205 5.82 -9.04 2.18
CA VAL A 205 5.87 -8.55 3.58
C VAL A 205 4.88 -9.34 4.45
N LEU A 206 3.62 -9.48 4.03
CA LEU A 206 2.62 -10.24 4.79
C LEU A 206 2.99 -11.73 4.92
N ALA A 207 3.53 -12.33 3.86
CA ALA A 207 4.03 -13.70 3.89
C ALA A 207 5.21 -13.86 4.86
N GLY A 208 6.13 -12.89 4.92
CA GLY A 208 7.24 -12.86 5.88
C GLY A 208 6.75 -12.77 7.32
N VAL A 209 5.74 -11.94 7.59
CA VAL A 209 5.08 -11.85 8.90
C VAL A 209 4.44 -13.20 9.28
N GLY A 210 3.78 -13.87 8.33
CA GLY A 210 3.25 -15.21 8.53
C GLY A 210 4.34 -16.24 8.85
N ALA A 211 5.42 -16.27 8.09
CA ALA A 211 6.56 -17.17 8.35
C ALA A 211 7.20 -16.93 9.73
N ALA A 212 7.41 -15.67 10.11
CA ALA A 212 7.95 -15.32 11.43
C ALA A 212 6.99 -15.69 12.57
N GLY A 213 5.68 -15.48 12.37
CA GLY A 213 4.66 -15.92 13.32
C GLY A 213 4.60 -17.43 13.49
N TRP A 214 4.85 -18.19 12.42
CA TRP A 214 4.82 -19.65 12.43
C TRP A 214 6.03 -20.19 13.17
N GLY A 215 7.23 -19.68 12.84
CA GLY A 215 8.46 -20.04 13.53
C GLY A 215 8.39 -19.82 15.04
N ARG A 216 7.94 -18.63 15.49
CA ARG A 216 7.83 -18.32 16.94
C ARG A 216 6.94 -19.30 17.70
N ARG A 217 5.77 -19.64 17.16
CA ARG A 217 4.85 -20.59 17.80
C ARG A 217 5.39 -22.01 17.82
N TRP A 218 6.07 -22.42 16.74
CA TRP A 218 6.70 -23.74 16.68
C TRP A 218 7.79 -23.91 17.74
N TYR A 219 8.59 -22.86 17.98
CA TYR A 219 9.62 -22.89 19.03
C TYR A 219 9.02 -22.90 20.44
N GLN A 220 8.01 -22.07 20.72
CA GLN A 220 7.39 -21.99 22.05
C GLN A 220 6.59 -23.23 22.47
N GLY A 221 6.18 -24.09 21.54
CA GLY A 221 5.44 -25.32 21.83
C GLY A 221 6.33 -26.54 22.15
N ARG A 222 7.65 -26.36 22.26
CA ARG A 222 8.61 -27.44 22.56
C ARG A 222 9.17 -27.39 23.99
N ASP A 223 8.81 -26.37 24.76
CA ASP A 223 9.08 -26.26 26.20
C ASP A 223 7.88 -26.81 26.99
#